data_AF-A0A1W1VEB3-F1
#
_entry.id   AF-A0A1W1VEB3-F1
#
_cell.length_a   1.000
_cell.length_b   1.000
_cell.length_c   1.000
_cell.angle_alpha   90.00
_cell.angle_beta   90.00
_cell.angle_gamma   90.00
#
_symmetry.space_group_name_H-M   'P 1'
#
loop_
_entity.id
_entity.type
_entity.pdbx_description
1 polymer ?
#
loop_
_entity_poly.entity_id
_entity_poly.type
_entity_poly.pdbx_seq_one_letter_code
_entity_poly.pdbx_strand_id
1 'polypeptide(L)'
;MSKVKLPTPLPVQQYARCVDDSRRPTDYIGDWPTAQQVYPVRVLPNARTRQPQVHVLGFYAERPYGAFAPHRFEMVAQVWLN
;
A
#
# COMPACT_ATOMS: atom_id res chain seq x y z
N MET A 1 -28.07 20.76 -4.81
CA MET A 1 -26.61 20.68 -5.08
C MET A 1 -25.88 20.62 -3.76
N SER A 2 -25.23 19.50 -3.42
CA SER A 2 -24.52 19.36 -2.14
C SER A 2 -23.27 20.23 -2.15
N LYS A 3 -23.14 21.14 -1.18
CA LYS A 3 -21.98 22.04 -1.01
C LYS A 3 -20.78 21.34 -0.33
N VAL A 4 -20.86 20.03 -0.09
CA VAL A 4 -19.79 19.29 0.60
C VAL A 4 -18.73 18.88 -0.40
N LYS A 5 -17.60 19.60 -0.40
CA LYS A 5 -16.39 19.20 -1.11
C LYS A 5 -15.54 18.37 -0.14
N LEU A 6 -15.45 17.06 -0.37
CA LEU A 6 -14.57 16.21 0.43
C LEU A 6 -13.11 16.58 0.16
N PRO A 7 -12.22 16.48 1.17
CA PRO A 7 -10.79 16.62 0.95
C PRO A 7 -10.32 15.60 -0.10
N THR A 8 -9.38 15.99 -0.95
CA THR A 8 -8.73 15.07 -1.89
C THR A 8 -7.23 15.06 -1.59
N PRO A 9 -6.64 13.89 -1.24
CA PRO A 9 -7.30 12.61 -1.05
C PRO A 9 -8.27 12.61 0.14
N LEU A 10 -9.25 11.70 0.12
CA LEU A 10 -10.16 11.48 1.25
C LEU A 10 -9.33 11.22 2.52
N PRO A 11 -9.75 11.73 3.69
CA PRO A 11 -9.06 11.50 4.95
C PRO A 11 -9.37 10.08 5.44
N VAL A 12 -8.84 9.08 4.74
CA VAL A 12 -9.00 7.66 5.07
C VAL A 12 -7.64 7.00 5.21
N GLN A 13 -7.55 6.11 6.20
CA GLN A 13 -6.44 5.19 6.34
C GLN A 13 -6.90 3.81 5.85
N GLN A 14 -6.11 3.22 4.96
CA GLN A 14 -6.34 1.88 4.45
C GLN A 14 -5.46 0.88 5.18
N TYR A 15 -5.98 -0.33 5.40
CA TYR A 15 -5.23 -1.46 5.94
C TYR A 15 -5.36 -2.65 5.02
N ALA A 16 -4.23 -3.32 4.78
CA ALA A 16 -4.17 -4.53 3.98
C ALA A 16 -3.35 -5.61 4.67
N ARG A 17 -3.79 -6.85 4.53
CA ARG A 17 -3.08 -8.04 4.97
C ARG A 17 -2.18 -8.53 3.86
N CYS A 18 -0.92 -8.83 4.16
CA CYS A 18 -0.06 -9.53 3.22
C CYS A 18 -0.52 -10.99 3.08
N VAL A 19 -0.79 -11.43 1.86
CA VAL A 19 -1.20 -12.80 1.53
C VAL A 19 -0.14 -13.57 0.73
N ASP A 20 0.83 -12.86 0.13
CA ASP A 20 1.98 -13.43 -0.57
C ASP A 20 3.25 -12.61 -0.28
N ASP A 21 4.10 -13.13 0.60
CA ASP A 21 5.44 -12.60 0.92
C ASP A 21 6.57 -13.35 0.17
N SER A 22 6.23 -14.25 -0.75
CA SER A 22 7.20 -15.03 -1.51
C SER A 22 8.01 -14.17 -2.48
N ARG A 23 9.07 -14.72 -3.06
CA ARG A 23 9.80 -14.08 -4.18
C ARG A 23 10.29 -12.66 -3.85
N ARG A 24 10.85 -12.49 -2.64
CA ARG A 24 11.66 -11.31 -2.32
C ARG A 24 12.83 -11.23 -3.31
N PRO A 25 13.00 -10.13 -4.07
CA PRO A 25 14.13 -9.98 -4.98
C PRO A 25 15.46 -10.07 -4.22
N THR A 26 16.45 -10.74 -4.81
CA THR A 26 17.77 -10.94 -4.17
C THR A 26 18.51 -9.64 -3.93
N ASP A 27 18.26 -8.62 -4.76
CA ASP A 27 18.84 -7.28 -4.68
C ASP A 27 18.00 -6.30 -3.84
N TYR A 28 16.94 -6.78 -3.16
CA TYR A 28 16.05 -5.95 -2.35
C TYR A 28 16.62 -5.61 -0.97
N ILE A 29 16.86 -4.32 -0.75
CA ILE A 29 17.32 -3.69 0.49
C ILE A 29 16.18 -2.85 1.07
N GLY A 30 15.66 -3.26 2.21
CA GLY A 30 14.54 -2.63 2.89
C GLY A 30 13.69 -3.62 3.67
N ASP A 31 12.60 -3.10 4.23
CA ASP A 31 11.54 -3.86 4.87
C ASP A 31 10.75 -4.64 3.82
N TRP A 32 10.44 -5.88 4.15
CA TRP A 32 9.65 -6.79 3.34
C TRP A 32 8.43 -7.23 4.14
N PRO A 33 7.23 -7.30 3.53
CA PRO A 33 6.04 -7.70 4.26
C PRO A 33 6.12 -9.18 4.64
N THR A 34 5.46 -9.52 5.74
CA THR A 34 5.35 -10.89 6.26
C THR A 34 3.94 -11.39 6.03
N ALA A 35 3.79 -12.63 5.54
CA ALA A 35 2.48 -13.23 5.32
C ALA A 35 1.59 -13.16 6.57
N GLN A 36 0.29 -12.96 6.34
CA GLN A 36 -0.77 -12.78 7.34
C GLN A 36 -0.70 -11.51 8.21
N GLN A 37 0.38 -10.73 8.15
CA GLN A 37 0.46 -9.47 8.88
C GLN A 37 -0.36 -8.37 8.20
N VAL A 38 -1.03 -7.55 9.01
CA VAL A 38 -1.81 -6.38 8.56
C VAL A 38 -0.97 -5.13 8.69
N TYR A 39 -0.98 -4.31 7.63
CA TYR A 39 -0.23 -3.07 7.58
C TYR A 39 -1.12 -1.88 7.21
N PRO A 40 -0.83 -0.67 7.72
CA PRO A 40 -1.33 0.55 7.12
C PRO A 40 -0.75 0.70 5.72
N VAL A 41 -1.59 0.95 4.73
CA VAL A 41 -1.16 1.04 3.32
C VAL A 41 -1.72 2.27 2.63
N ARG A 42 -1.14 2.60 1.48
CA ARG A 42 -1.71 3.49 0.48
C ARG A 42 -1.63 2.83 -0.89
N VAL A 43 -2.75 2.80 -1.62
CA VAL A 43 -2.76 2.34 -3.01
C VAL A 43 -2.59 3.54 -3.94
N LEU A 44 -1.52 3.54 -4.73
CA LEU A 44 -1.23 4.60 -5.70
C LEU A 44 -1.02 4.02 -7.10
N PRO A 45 -1.35 4.77 -8.16
CA PRO A 45 -1.00 4.36 -9.51
C PRO A 45 0.51 4.47 -9.71
N ASN A 46 1.12 3.45 -10.31
CA ASN A 46 2.49 3.52 -10.81
C ASN A 46 2.64 4.69 -11.78
N ALA A 47 3.71 5.48 -11.64
CA ALA A 47 3.90 6.68 -12.46
C ALA A 47 4.04 6.37 -13.96
N ARG A 48 4.59 5.21 -14.34
CA ARG A 48 4.84 4.82 -15.73
C ARG A 48 3.71 3.96 -16.31
N THR A 49 3.27 2.93 -15.59
CA THR A 49 2.29 1.96 -16.09
C THR A 49 0.86 2.27 -15.71
N ARG A 50 0.65 3.20 -14.77
CA ARG A 50 -0.67 3.56 -14.18
C ARG A 50 -1.36 2.41 -13.45
N GLN A 51 -0.74 1.23 -13.37
CA GLN A 51 -1.26 0.09 -12.63
C GLN A 51 -1.20 0.37 -11.12
N PRO A 52 -2.17 -0.12 -10.33
CA PRO A 52 -2.16 0.07 -8.89
C PRO A 52 -0.93 -0.59 -8.25
N GLN A 53 -0.36 0.08 -7.26
CA GLN A 53 0.72 -0.43 -6.41
C GLN A 53 0.40 -0.14 -4.95
N VAL A 54 0.80 -1.06 -4.08
CA VAL A 54 0.59 -0.97 -2.63
C VAL A 54 1.85 -0.43 -1.99
N HIS A 55 1.73 0.67 -1.28
CA HIS A 55 2.78 1.24 -0.45
C HIS A 55 2.46 0.93 1.01
N VAL A 56 3.34 0.18 1.68
CA VAL A 56 3.22 -0.03 3.12
C VAL A 56 3.74 1.20 3.84
N LEU A 57 2.90 1.82 4.65
CA LEU A 57 3.28 3.03 5.38
C LEU A 57 4.23 2.67 6.52
N GLY A 58 5.34 3.40 6.61
CA GLY A 58 6.39 3.17 7.61
C GLY A 58 7.48 2.18 7.19
N PHE A 59 7.36 1.52 6.03
CA PHE A 59 8.43 0.69 5.50
C PHE A 59 9.58 1.53 4.95
N TYR A 60 10.80 1.12 5.27
CA TYR A 60 12.02 1.59 4.65
C TYR A 60 12.33 0.76 3.40
N ALA A 61 12.78 1.41 2.32
CA ALA A 61 13.34 0.73 1.16
C ALA A 61 14.43 1.59 0.51
N GLU A 62 15.61 1.01 0.31
CA GLU A 62 16.72 1.66 -0.39
C GLU A 62 16.65 1.35 -1.89
N ARG A 63 16.49 0.07 -2.25
CA ARG A 63 16.34 -0.39 -3.63
C ARG A 63 15.87 -1.84 -3.71
N PRO A 64 15.14 -2.25 -4.77
CA PRO A 64 14.36 -1.40 -5.63
C PRO A 64 13.25 -0.67 -4.84
N TYR A 65 12.58 0.31 -5.47
CA TYR A 65 11.58 1.16 -4.83
C TYR A 65 10.52 0.36 -4.04
N GLY A 66 10.22 0.78 -2.82
CA GLY A 66 9.33 0.11 -1.86
C GLY A 66 7.84 0.21 -2.20
N ALA A 67 7.46 -0.29 -3.38
CA ALA A 67 6.08 -0.43 -3.80
C ALA A 67 5.82 -1.88 -4.25
N PHE A 68 4.71 -2.45 -3.80
CA PHE A 68 4.40 -3.85 -3.98
C PHE A 68 3.26 -4.06 -4.96
N ALA A 69 3.26 -5.23 -5.60
CA ALA A 69 2.17 -5.63 -6.48
C ALA A 69 0.87 -5.86 -5.69
N PRO A 70 -0.30 -5.43 -6.20
CA PRO A 70 -1.58 -5.55 -5.49
C PRO A 70 -1.93 -6.96 -5.05
N HIS A 71 -1.63 -7.98 -5.86
CA HIS A 71 -1.97 -9.38 -5.56
C HIS A 71 -1.28 -9.92 -4.29
N ARG A 72 -0.25 -9.25 -3.79
CA ARG A 72 0.42 -9.62 -2.52
C ARG A 72 -0.38 -9.23 -1.30
N PHE A 73 -1.42 -8.40 -1.47
CA PHE A 73 -2.17 -7.80 -0.38
C PHE A 73 -3.67 -7.95 -0.59
N GLU A 74 -4.36 -8.25 0.50
CA GLU A 74 -5.82 -8.24 0.57
C GLU A 74 -6.26 -7.05 1.44
N MET A 75 -7.12 -6.19 0.91
CA MET A 75 -7.66 -5.05 1.66
C MET A 75 -8.59 -5.56 2.76
N VAL A 76 -8.31 -5.21 4.02
CA VAL A 76 -9.09 -5.70 5.18
C VAL A 76 -9.88 -4.61 5.88
N ALA A 77 -9.46 -3.35 5.79
CA ALA A 77 -10.20 -2.23 6.36
C ALA A 77 -9.90 -0.91 5.66
N GLN A 78 -10.88 0.00 5.75
CA GLN A 78 -10.71 1.42 5.48
C GLN A 78 -11.34 2.20 6.63
N VAL A 79 -10.54 3.04 7.29
CA VAL A 79 -10.93 3.81 8.47
C VAL A 79 -10.96 5.30 8.10
N TRP A 80 -12.03 6.00 8.46
CA TRP A 80 -12.10 7.45 8.31
C TRP A 80 -11.32 8.14 9.42
N LEU A 81 -10.52 9.13 9.05
CA LEU A 81 -9.73 9.97 9.96
C LEU A 81 -10.53 11.25 10.20
N ASN A 82 -11.56 11.15 11.02
CA ASN A 82 -12.43 12.26 11.42
C ASN A 82 -12.26 12.63 12.89
#